data_AF-G0YCK1-F1
#
_entry.id   AF-G0YCK1-F1
#
_cell.length_a   1.000
_cell.length_b   1.000
_cell.length_c   1.000
_cell.angle_alpha   90.00
_cell.angle_beta   90.00
_cell.angle_gamma   90.00
#
_symmetry.space_group_name_H-M   'P 1'
#
loop_
_entity.id
_entity.type
_entity.pdbx_description
1 polymer ?
#
loop_
_entity_poly.entity_id
_entity_poly.type
_entity_poly.pdbx_seq_one_letter_code
_entity_poly.pdbx_strand_id
1 'polypeptide(L)'
;SYRYVDWFLTVPLLLVELVAVLGLAKAVSSSLLKRLVPAAAAMIALGYPGDAKLDLLPMAAGGWGGEAAVWGLLSTIPFLYIMYVLWFEMKKSLDSQSARVRSLFQTLRVLLIATWGVYPMVI
;
A
#
# COMPACT_ATOMS: atom_id res chain seq x y z
N SER A 1 8.51 -14.08 13.99
CA SER A 1 7.60 -13.25 13.18
C SER A 1 7.16 -11.94 13.85
N TYR A 2 8.01 -11.28 14.63
CA TYR A 2 7.68 -9.97 15.24
C TYR A 2 7.68 -8.84 14.21
N ARG A 3 8.65 -8.83 13.30
CA ARG A 3 8.82 -7.80 12.26
C ARG A 3 7.59 -7.59 11.36
N TYR A 4 6.84 -8.64 11.03
CA TYR A 4 5.64 -8.52 10.20
C TYR A 4 4.43 -7.97 10.94
N VAL A 5 4.30 -8.30 12.23
CA VAL A 5 3.29 -7.69 13.11
C VAL A 5 3.60 -6.20 13.27
N ASP A 6 4.88 -5.86 13.45
CA ASP A 6 5.33 -4.47 13.50
C ASP A 6 5.03 -3.74 12.18
N TRP A 7 5.27 -4.37 11.02
CA TRP A 7 4.95 -3.79 9.71
C TRP A 7 3.45 -3.64 9.46
N PHE A 8 2.64 -4.61 9.87
CA PHE A 8 1.18 -4.54 9.75
C PHE A 8 0.59 -3.38 10.55
N LEU A 9 1.20 -3.02 11.68
CA LEU A 9 0.77 -1.89 12.50
C LEU A 9 1.37 -0.57 12.03
N THR A 10 2.67 -0.52 11.75
CA THR A 10 3.38 0.71 11.42
C THR A 10 3.09 1.21 10.01
N VAL A 11 2.97 0.37 8.99
CA VAL A 11 2.76 0.84 7.61
C VAL A 11 1.42 1.56 7.44
N PRO A 12 0.28 1.02 7.93
CA PRO A 12 -0.97 1.76 7.86
C PRO A 12 -0.99 2.99 8.77
N LEU A 13 -0.33 2.92 9.94
CA LEU A 13 -0.21 4.05 10.85
C LEU A 13 0.60 5.21 10.23
N LEU A 14 1.70 4.92 9.55
CA LEU A 14 2.51 5.90 8.82
C LEU A 14 1.69 6.61 7.73
N LEU A 15 0.78 5.90 7.06
CA LEU A 15 -0.14 6.52 6.10
C LEU A 15 -1.14 7.45 6.80
N VAL A 16 -1.64 7.06 7.98
CA VAL A 16 -2.51 7.92 8.81
C VAL A 16 -1.77 9.16 9.28
N GLU A 17 -0.58 9.00 9.85
CA GLU A 17 0.29 10.08 10.32
C GLU A 17 0.64 11.04 9.19
N LEU A 18 1.03 10.50 8.03
CA LEU A 18 1.33 11.31 6.86
C LEU A 18 0.14 12.16 6.44
N VAL A 19 -1.04 11.55 6.27
CA VAL A 19 -2.26 12.29 5.90
C VAL A 19 -2.61 13.35 6.95
N ALA A 20 -2.37 13.07 8.23
CA ALA A 20 -2.58 14.02 9.31
C ALA A 20 -1.62 15.21 9.22
N VAL A 21 -0.33 14.96 9.02
CA VAL A 21 0.73 16.00 8.89
C VAL A 21 0.50 16.88 7.66
N LEU A 22 -0.03 16.34 6.56
CA LEU A 22 -0.31 17.10 5.36
C LEU A 22 -1.40 18.17 5.57
N GLY A 23 -2.25 18.06 6.60
CA GLY A 23 -3.27 19.07 6.90
C GLY A 23 -4.36 19.16 5.81
N LEU A 24 -4.79 18.00 5.30
CA LEU A 24 -5.86 17.87 4.32
C LEU A 24 -7.23 18.30 4.88
N ALA A 25 -8.12 18.75 3.99
CA ALA A 25 -9.53 18.90 4.33
C ALA A 25 -10.09 17.53 4.77
N LYS A 26 -10.83 17.50 5.88
CA LYS A 26 -11.32 16.26 6.53
C LYS A 26 -11.98 15.27 5.58
N ALA A 27 -12.77 15.76 4.61
CA ALA A 27 -13.42 14.91 3.61
C ALA A 27 -12.41 14.18 2.70
N VAL A 28 -11.34 14.87 2.29
CA VAL A 28 -10.28 14.31 1.46
C VAL A 28 -9.42 13.35 2.28
N SER A 29 -9.02 13.74 3.50
CA SER A 29 -8.29 12.86 4.42
C SER A 29 -9.05 11.57 4.67
N SER A 30 -10.34 11.67 4.98
CA SER A 30 -11.17 10.50 5.28
C SER A 30 -11.36 9.61 4.06
N SER A 31 -11.58 10.18 2.87
CA SER A 31 -11.68 9.42 1.63
C SER A 31 -10.38 8.66 1.34
N LEU A 32 -9.23 9.33 1.46
CA LEU A 32 -7.93 8.72 1.23
C LEU A 32 -7.61 7.62 2.23
N LEU A 33 -7.79 7.87 3.53
CA LEU A 33 -7.49 6.88 4.56
C LEU A 33 -8.36 5.64 4.42
N LYS A 34 -9.64 5.80 4.10
CA LYS A 34 -10.56 4.66 3.86
C LYS A 34 -10.15 3.78 2.68
N ARG A 35 -9.36 4.30 1.74
CA ARG A 35 -8.89 3.58 0.55
C ARG A 35 -7.48 3.02 0.77
N LEU A 36 -6.57 3.85 1.28
CA LEU A 36 -5.15 3.55 1.38
C LEU A 36 -4.81 2.67 2.59
N VAL A 37 -5.43 2.89 3.76
CA VAL A 37 -5.11 2.14 4.98
C VAL A 37 -5.51 0.66 4.85
N PRO A 38 -6.73 0.30 4.41
CA PRO A 38 -7.08 -1.10 4.23
C PRO A 38 -6.26 -1.78 3.13
N ALA A 39 -5.96 -1.07 2.04
CA ALA A 39 -5.15 -1.62 0.96
C ALA A 39 -3.70 -1.88 1.42
N ALA A 40 -3.12 -1.00 2.22
CA ALA A 40 -1.80 -1.19 2.82
C ALA A 40 -1.78 -2.39 3.79
N ALA A 41 -2.79 -2.49 4.66
CA ALA A 41 -2.94 -3.62 5.56
C ALA A 41 -3.09 -4.96 4.79
N ALA A 42 -3.93 -4.98 3.76
CA ALA A 42 -4.14 -6.16 2.90
C ALA A 42 -2.87 -6.58 2.18
N MET A 43 -2.07 -5.64 1.69
CA MET A 43 -0.81 -5.92 1.01
C MET A 43 0.22 -6.59 1.92
N ILE A 44 0.37 -6.10 3.16
CA ILE A 44 1.26 -6.73 4.16
C ILE A 44 0.71 -8.10 4.57
N ALA A 45 -0.61 -8.20 4.79
CA ALA A 45 -1.25 -9.47 5.17
C ALA A 45 -1.10 -10.55 4.08
N LEU A 46 -1.24 -10.19 2.81
CA LEU A 46 -1.06 -11.11 1.66
C LEU A 46 0.41 -11.42 1.38
N GLY A 47 1.34 -10.53 1.72
CA GLY A 47 2.77 -10.78 1.59
C GLY A 47 3.35 -11.69 2.68
N TYR A 48 2.71 -11.73 3.86
CA TYR A 48 3.20 -12.48 5.02
C TYR A 48 3.37 -13.98 4.76
N PRO A 49 2.40 -14.70 4.16
CA PRO A 49 2.57 -16.13 3.95
C PRO A 49 3.72 -16.49 3.00
N GLY A 50 3.98 -15.63 2.00
CA GLY A 50 5.11 -15.81 1.08
C GLY A 50 6.48 -15.61 1.74
N ASP A 51 6.63 -14.59 2.59
CA ASP A 51 7.88 -14.33 3.34
C ASP A 51 8.11 -15.34 4.46
N ALA A 52 7.05 -15.67 5.21
CA ALA A 52 7.10 -16.63 6.30
C ALA A 52 7.22 -18.08 5.81
N LYS A 53 7.20 -18.32 4.49
CA LYS A 53 7.23 -19.65 3.85
C LYS A 53 6.21 -20.59 4.49
N LEU A 54 4.99 -20.07 4.72
CA LEU A 54 3.91 -20.89 5.24
C LEU A 54 3.45 -21.82 4.11
N ASP A 55 3.43 -23.12 4.37
CA ASP A 55 2.89 -24.13 3.44
C ASP A 55 1.35 -24.14 3.53
N LEU A 56 0.69 -23.08 3.06
CA LEU A 56 -0.77 -22.95 3.07
C LEU A 56 -1.41 -23.48 1.78
N LEU A 57 -0.63 -23.62 0.71
CA LEU A 57 -1.08 -24.12 -0.58
C LEU A 57 -0.33 -25.43 -0.90
N PRO A 58 -1.02 -26.47 -1.41
CA PRO A 58 -0.37 -27.71 -1.82
C PRO A 58 0.34 -27.51 -3.18
N MET A 59 1.38 -26.67 -3.21
CA MET A 59 2.22 -26.42 -4.38
C MET A 59 3.69 -26.69 -4.07
N ALA A 60 4.42 -27.21 -5.06
CA ALA A 60 5.83 -27.54 -4.89
C ALA A 60 6.66 -26.29 -4.52
N ALA A 61 7.36 -26.36 -3.39
CA ALA A 61 8.28 -25.32 -2.96
C ALA A 61 9.52 -25.30 -3.88
N GLY A 62 9.47 -24.50 -4.96
CA GLY A 62 10.64 -24.28 -5.81
C GLY A 62 10.38 -23.44 -7.07
N GLY A 63 11.08 -22.31 -7.20
CA GLY A 63 11.15 -21.50 -8.43
C GLY A 63 10.00 -20.52 -8.66
N TRP A 64 9.93 -19.96 -9.88
CA TRP A 64 8.95 -18.95 -10.35
C TRP A 64 7.47 -19.39 -10.27
N GLY A 65 7.18 -20.62 -9.81
CA GLY A 65 5.84 -21.15 -9.57
C GLY A 65 5.60 -21.64 -8.12
N GLY A 66 6.51 -21.34 -7.19
CA GLY A 66 6.36 -21.71 -5.78
C GLY A 66 5.35 -20.82 -5.03
N GLU A 67 4.87 -21.29 -3.87
CA GLU A 67 3.88 -20.60 -3.04
C GLU A 67 4.25 -19.14 -2.71
N ALA A 68 5.52 -18.86 -2.44
CA ALA A 68 6.00 -17.50 -2.18
C ALA A 68 5.80 -16.54 -3.38
N ALA A 69 5.96 -17.02 -4.61
CA ALA A 69 5.73 -16.23 -5.81
C ALA A 69 4.24 -15.90 -5.99
N VAL A 70 3.36 -16.83 -5.65
CA VAL A 70 1.90 -16.62 -5.70
C VAL A 70 1.46 -15.59 -4.66
N TRP A 71 1.93 -15.70 -3.42
CA TRP A 71 1.66 -14.70 -2.38
C TRP A 71 2.25 -13.32 -2.74
N GLY A 72 3.42 -13.26 -3.38
CA GLY A 72 3.99 -12.02 -3.92
C GLY A 72 3.11 -11.39 -5.02
N LEU A 73 2.60 -12.19 -5.96
CA LEU A 73 1.66 -11.73 -6.98
C LEU A 73 0.34 -11.26 -6.37
N LEU A 74 -0.19 -11.97 -5.37
CA LEU A 74 -1.40 -11.57 -4.66
C LEU A 74 -1.21 -10.26 -3.90
N SER A 75 -0.06 -10.06 -3.24
CA SER A 75 0.30 -8.81 -2.58
C SER A 75 0.44 -7.63 -3.56
N THR A 76 0.78 -7.92 -4.81
CA THR A 76 0.87 -6.90 -5.88
C THR A 76 -0.51 -6.34 -6.26
N ILE A 77 -1.61 -7.07 -6.06
CA ILE A 77 -2.97 -6.61 -6.39
C ILE A 77 -3.38 -5.35 -5.58
N PRO A 78 -3.36 -5.37 -4.23
CA PRO A 78 -3.66 -4.18 -3.44
C PRO A 78 -2.63 -3.05 -3.68
N PHE A 79 -1.38 -3.36 -4.01
CA PHE A 79 -0.39 -2.37 -4.44
C PHE A 79 -0.85 -1.64 -5.71
N LEU A 80 -1.23 -2.38 -6.75
CA LEU A 80 -1.74 -1.82 -8.00
C LEU A 80 -3.05 -1.05 -7.79
N TYR A 81 -3.91 -1.49 -6.87
CA TYR A 81 -5.10 -0.75 -6.48
C TYR A 81 -4.75 0.62 -5.87
N ILE A 82 -3.78 0.67 -4.95
CA ILE A 82 -3.28 1.94 -4.39
C ILE A 82 -2.78 2.86 -5.51
N MET A 83 -1.98 2.33 -6.45
CA MET A 83 -1.50 3.08 -7.61
C MET A 83 -2.66 3.61 -8.48
N TYR A 84 -3.65 2.76 -8.76
CA TYR A 84 -4.83 3.14 -9.53
C TYR A 84 -5.64 4.26 -8.86
N VAL A 85 -5.90 4.15 -7.55
CA VAL A 85 -6.62 5.17 -6.77
C VAL A 85 -5.88 6.51 -6.87
N LEU A 86 -4.57 6.49 -6.67
CA LEU A 86 -3.75 7.70 -6.72
C LEU A 86 -3.68 8.32 -8.10
N TRP A 87 -3.61 7.53 -9.18
CA TRP A 87 -3.42 8.04 -10.55
C TRP A 87 -4.72 8.37 -11.28
N PHE A 88 -5.72 7.50 -11.23
CA PHE A 88 -6.90 7.56 -12.10
C PHE A 88 -8.15 8.08 -11.40
N GLU A 89 -8.48 7.51 -10.24
CA GLU A 89 -9.72 7.85 -9.53
C GLU A 89 -9.68 9.29 -9.00
N MET A 90 -8.49 9.73 -8.63
CA MET A 90 -8.27 11.08 -8.16
C MET A 90 -8.22 12.10 -9.29
N LYS A 91 -7.86 11.74 -10.53
CA LYS A 91 -7.88 12.68 -11.66
C LYS A 91 -9.30 13.22 -11.90
N LYS A 92 -10.30 12.34 -11.82
CA LYS A 92 -11.73 12.70 -11.88
C LYS A 92 -12.19 13.60 -10.73
N SER A 93 -11.58 13.45 -9.56
CA SER A 93 -11.94 14.23 -8.37
C SER A 93 -11.12 15.51 -8.23
N LEU A 94 -9.95 15.64 -8.87
CA LEU A 94 -9.00 16.75 -8.71
C LEU A 94 -9.32 17.97 -9.58
N ASP A 95 -10.03 17.78 -10.68
CA ASP A 95 -10.36 18.86 -11.61
C ASP A 95 -11.27 19.92 -10.95
N SER A 96 -12.11 19.51 -10.00
CA SER A 96 -12.97 20.41 -9.21
C SER A 96 -12.38 20.84 -7.85
N GLN A 97 -11.17 20.39 -7.49
CA GLN A 97 -10.60 20.60 -6.17
C GLN A 97 -9.51 21.68 -6.15
N SER A 98 -9.31 22.29 -4.98
CA SER A 98 -8.38 23.40 -4.79
C SER A 98 -6.92 23.01 -5.04
N ALA A 99 -6.09 24.01 -5.38
CA ALA A 99 -4.65 23.81 -5.61
C ALA A 99 -3.94 23.13 -4.43
N ARG A 100 -4.40 23.37 -3.20
CA ARG A 100 -3.89 22.72 -1.99
C ARG A 100 -4.12 21.21 -2.02
N VAL A 101 -5.32 20.77 -2.40
CA VAL A 101 -5.63 19.34 -2.52
C VAL A 101 -4.70 18.70 -3.57
N ARG A 102 -4.52 19.34 -4.73
CA ARG A 102 -3.62 18.85 -5.80
C ARG A 102 -2.17 18.67 -5.35
N SER A 103 -1.61 19.65 -4.64
CA SER A 103 -0.24 19.57 -4.12
C SER A 103 -0.05 18.38 -3.18
N LEU A 104 -1.02 18.14 -2.29
CA LEU A 104 -0.92 17.04 -1.33
C LEU A 104 -1.03 15.66 -1.98
N PHE A 105 -1.76 15.54 -3.08
CA PHE A 105 -1.76 14.31 -3.88
C PHE A 105 -0.41 14.02 -4.54
N GLN A 106 0.31 15.05 -4.97
CA GLN A 106 1.66 14.88 -5.49
C GLN A 106 2.61 14.39 -4.39
N THR A 107 2.51 14.95 -3.19
CA THR A 107 3.29 14.49 -2.03
C THR A 107 2.98 13.04 -1.66
N LEU A 108 1.71 12.64 -1.63
CA LEU A 108 1.31 11.25 -1.37
C LEU A 108 1.83 10.27 -2.42
N ARG A 109 1.81 10.63 -3.70
CA ARG A 109 2.38 9.79 -4.78
C ARG A 109 3.88 9.61 -4.63
N VAL A 110 4.61 10.70 -4.37
CA VAL A 110 6.07 10.67 -4.16
C VAL A 110 6.40 9.81 -2.95
N LEU A 111 5.68 9.97 -1.85
CA LEU A 111 5.92 9.20 -0.63
C LEU A 111 5.56 7.73 -0.80
N LEU A 112 4.46 7.39 -1.48
CA LEU A 112 4.15 5.99 -1.76
C LEU A 112 5.20 5.35 -2.67
N ILE A 113 5.69 6.06 -3.70
CA ILE A 113 6.82 5.57 -4.50
C ILE A 113 8.09 5.46 -3.66
N ALA A 114 8.37 6.41 -2.77
CA ALA A 114 9.55 6.35 -1.91
C ALA A 114 9.50 5.19 -0.91
N THR A 115 8.35 4.98 -0.27
CA THR A 115 8.15 3.87 0.68
C THR A 115 8.17 2.51 -0.01
N TRP A 116 7.63 2.41 -1.23
CA TRP A 116 7.51 1.13 -1.95
C TRP A 116 8.65 0.84 -2.92
N GLY A 117 9.31 1.86 -3.47
CA GLY A 117 10.52 1.71 -4.29
C GLY A 117 11.72 1.23 -3.48
N VAL A 118 11.69 1.41 -2.16
CA VAL A 118 12.67 0.82 -1.23
C VAL A 118 12.35 -0.64 -0.91
N TYR A 119 11.07 -1.06 -0.98
CA TYR A 119 10.64 -2.42 -0.64
C TYR A 119 11.29 -3.55 -1.46
N PRO A 120 11.57 -3.41 -2.78
CA PRO A 120 12.31 -4.43 -3.54
C PRO A 120 13.82 -4.48 -3.24
N MET A 121 14.37 -3.59 -2.40
CA MET A 121 15.77 -3.68 -1.96
C MET A 121 15.96 -4.50 -0.67
N VAL A 122 14.86 -4.91 -0.02
CA VAL A 122 14.89 -5.60 1.29
C VAL A 122 14.30 -7.01 1.23
N ILE A 123 13.86 -7.46 0.04
CA ILE A 123 13.43 -8.84 -0.25
C ILE A 123 14.55 -9.56 -1.00
#